data_AF-A0A7S1VWV4-F1
#
_entry.id   AF-A0A7S1VWV4-F1
#
_cell.length_a   1.000
_cell.length_b   1.000
_cell.length_c   1.000
_cell.angle_alpha   90.00
_cell.angle_beta   90.00
_cell.angle_gamma   90.00
#
_symmetry.space_group_name_H-M   'P 1'
#
loop_
_entity.id
_entity.type
_entity.pdbx_description
1 polymer ?
#
loop_
_entity_poly.entity_id
_entity_poly.type
_entity_poly.pdbx_seq_one_letter_code
_entity_poly.pdbx_strand_id
1 'polypeptide(L)'
;TNNFLPLLNQDCGRIVNLGSGGGPNFVKSIPNNEDKQRFLEPMTESQIEDEIKNILNTNDGRSAYQGSKALLACYTMELANEHPNLMISIVTPGYIKTAMTIGAGATKPPHEGTVSIKKALFDELPSSGWFWGSDGLRSPLHWMRSPGEPEFDGVVNL
;
A
#
# COMPACT_ATOMS: atom_id res chain seq x y z
N THR A 1 18.30 4.13 -9.60
CA THR A 1 17.16 3.32 -9.13
C THR A 1 16.27 3.05 -10.34
N ASN A 2 15.47 1.97 -10.39
CA ASN A 2 14.67 1.51 -11.57
C ASN A 2 15.34 0.53 -12.57
N ASN A 3 16.22 -0.34 -12.07
CA ASN A 3 16.97 -1.30 -12.90
C ASN A 3 16.12 -2.35 -13.65
N PHE A 4 14.90 -2.63 -13.17
CA PHE A 4 14.04 -3.67 -13.75
C PHE A 4 12.95 -3.13 -14.68
N LEU A 5 12.66 -1.82 -14.65
CA LEU A 5 11.60 -1.24 -15.49
C LEU A 5 11.79 -1.49 -16.99
N PRO A 6 13.02 -1.35 -17.55
CA PRO A 6 13.24 -1.64 -18.96
C PRO A 6 13.04 -3.10 -19.36
N LEU A 7 12.99 -4.02 -18.38
CA LEU A 7 12.79 -5.46 -18.61
C LEU A 7 11.32 -5.87 -18.54
N LEU A 8 10.44 -4.99 -18.06
CA LEU A 8 9.01 -5.26 -18.00
C LEU A 8 8.38 -5.15 -19.40
N ASN A 9 7.43 -6.04 -19.68
CA ASN A 9 6.59 -5.91 -20.87
C ASN A 9 5.81 -4.60 -20.79
N GLN A 10 5.93 -3.74 -21.78
CA GLN A 10 5.32 -2.41 -21.75
C GLN A 10 3.81 -2.42 -22.07
N ASP A 11 3.26 -3.53 -22.55
CA ASP A 11 1.84 -3.66 -22.86
C ASP A 11 1.04 -4.33 -21.73
N CYS A 12 1.69 -5.15 -20.91
CA CYS A 12 1.02 -5.93 -19.86
C CYS A 12 1.82 -6.14 -18.58
N GLY A 13 2.97 -5.47 -18.44
CA GLY A 13 3.85 -5.61 -17.29
C GLY A 13 3.19 -5.16 -16.00
N ARG A 14 3.55 -5.84 -14.90
CA ARG A 14 2.93 -5.62 -13.59
C ARG A 14 3.96 -5.46 -12.49
N ILE A 15 3.67 -4.58 -11.54
CA ILE A 15 4.42 -4.43 -10.30
C ILE A 15 3.43 -4.52 -9.14
N VAL A 16 3.70 -5.42 -8.20
CA VAL A 16 2.85 -5.59 -7.01
C VAL A 16 3.68 -5.33 -5.77
N ASN A 17 3.48 -4.16 -5.17
CA ASN A 17 4.13 -3.75 -3.95
C ASN A 17 3.43 -4.37 -2.73
N LEU A 18 4.20 -5.00 -1.86
CA LEU A 18 3.67 -5.63 -0.64
C LEU A 18 3.55 -4.60 0.50
N GLY A 19 2.38 -3.99 0.58
CA GLY A 19 1.95 -3.06 1.61
C GLY A 19 1.58 -3.76 2.93
N SER A 20 0.72 -3.10 3.71
CA SER A 20 0.18 -3.58 4.99
C SER A 20 -1.00 -2.72 5.40
N GLY A 21 -1.91 -3.27 6.23
CA GLY A 21 -2.90 -2.47 6.96
C GLY A 21 -2.26 -1.44 7.91
N GLY A 22 -0.96 -1.58 8.19
CA GLY A 22 -0.16 -0.57 8.88
C GLY A 22 -0.12 0.79 8.16
N GLY A 23 -0.10 0.81 6.82
CA GLY A 23 -0.11 2.07 6.05
C GLY A 23 -1.37 2.89 6.34
N PRO A 24 -2.58 2.32 6.15
CA PRO A 24 -3.80 3.03 6.51
C PRO A 24 -3.92 3.40 7.99
N ASN A 25 -3.39 2.58 8.90
CA ASN A 25 -3.35 2.92 10.32
C ASN A 25 -2.44 4.12 10.61
N PHE A 26 -1.32 4.27 9.89
CA PHE A 26 -0.46 5.44 9.99
C PHE A 26 -1.22 6.70 9.60
N VAL A 27 -1.80 6.73 8.41
CA VAL A 27 -2.52 7.91 7.90
C VAL A 27 -3.70 8.25 8.80
N LYS A 28 -4.47 7.25 9.26
CA LYS A 28 -5.55 7.45 10.23
C LYS A 28 -5.09 8.13 11.53
N SER A 29 -3.85 7.86 11.97
CA SER A 29 -3.30 8.41 13.22
C SER A 29 -2.83 9.87 13.10
N ILE A 30 -2.64 10.38 11.88
CA ILE A 30 -2.27 11.78 11.65
C ILE A 30 -3.43 12.67 12.13
N PRO A 31 -3.19 13.68 12.98
CA PRO A 31 -4.27 14.51 13.53
C PRO A 31 -4.81 15.54 12.53
N ASN A 32 -3.95 16.08 11.66
CA ASN A 32 -4.29 17.13 10.71
C ASN A 32 -4.80 16.54 9.38
N ASN A 33 -5.91 17.05 8.86
CA ASN A 33 -6.52 16.54 7.63
C ASN A 33 -5.77 16.94 6.34
N GLU A 34 -5.10 18.09 6.30
CA GLU A 34 -4.22 18.47 5.19
C GLU A 34 -3.03 17.51 5.10
N ASP A 35 -2.43 17.16 6.25
CA ASP A 35 -1.35 16.17 6.31
C ASP A 35 -1.85 14.78 5.93
N LYS A 36 -3.05 14.36 6.36
CA LYS A 36 -3.65 13.11 5.87
C LYS A 36 -3.81 13.11 4.36
N GLN A 37 -4.35 14.21 3.80
CA GLN A 37 -4.58 14.32 2.36
C GLN A 37 -3.27 14.15 1.59
N ARG A 38 -2.14 14.68 2.09
CA ARG A 38 -0.83 14.48 1.44
C ARG A 38 -0.48 13.00 1.26
N PHE A 39 -0.84 12.12 2.19
CA PHE A 39 -0.61 10.67 2.06
C PHE A 39 -1.61 9.98 1.12
N LEU A 40 -2.69 10.64 0.73
CA LEU A 40 -3.66 10.10 -0.25
C LEU A 40 -3.30 10.43 -1.70
N GLU A 41 -2.21 11.16 -1.90
CA GLU A 41 -1.72 11.60 -3.21
C GLU A 41 -0.36 10.97 -3.54
N PRO A 42 0.03 10.92 -4.82
CA PRO A 42 1.38 10.56 -5.23
C PRO A 42 2.44 11.43 -4.55
N MET A 43 3.59 10.82 -4.23
CA MET A 43 4.76 11.54 -3.74
C MET A 43 5.98 11.15 -4.56
N THR A 44 6.71 12.17 -5.03
CA THR A 44 8.03 12.03 -5.64
C THR A 44 9.03 11.39 -4.68
N GLU A 45 10.11 10.79 -5.21
CA GLU A 45 11.18 10.20 -4.39
C GLU A 45 11.73 11.20 -3.35
N SER A 46 11.94 12.46 -3.73
CA SER A 46 12.43 13.51 -2.83
C SER A 46 11.46 13.80 -1.67
N GLN A 47 10.16 13.88 -1.94
CA GLN A 47 9.14 14.05 -0.89
C GLN A 47 9.09 12.85 0.05
N ILE A 48 9.23 11.64 -0.48
CA ILE A 48 9.31 10.42 0.32
C ILE A 48 10.56 10.43 1.21
N GLU A 49 11.72 10.81 0.69
CA GLU A 49 12.95 10.92 1.47
C GLU A 49 12.84 11.90 2.63
N ASP A 50 12.18 13.04 2.41
CA ASP A 50 11.92 14.01 3.48
C ASP A 50 10.95 13.46 4.53
N GLU A 51 9.90 12.76 4.11
CA GLU A 51 8.94 12.18 5.04
C GLU A 51 9.52 10.98 5.82
N ILE A 52 10.44 10.22 5.23
CA ILE A 52 11.23 9.22 5.95
C ILE A 52 11.98 9.86 7.12
N LYS A 53 12.61 11.03 6.93
CA LYS A 53 13.31 11.74 8.01
C LYS A 53 12.34 12.14 9.13
N ASN A 54 11.16 12.66 8.77
CA ASN A 54 10.12 13.02 9.73
C ASN A 54 9.65 11.83 10.56
N ILE A 55 9.35 10.70 9.91
CA ILE A 55 8.91 9.47 10.58
C ILE A 55 10.01 8.93 11.50
N LEU A 56 11.28 8.92 11.05
CA LEU A 56 12.40 8.43 11.87
C LEU A 56 12.66 9.31 13.09
N ASN A 57 12.41 10.62 13.02
CA ASN A 57 12.53 11.53 14.15
C ASN A 57 11.55 11.21 15.30
N THR A 58 10.49 10.45 15.05
CA THR A 58 9.59 9.97 16.11
C THR A 58 10.25 8.95 17.04
N ASN A 59 11.35 8.32 16.60
CA ASN A 59 12.06 7.24 17.32
C ASN A 59 11.13 6.08 17.76
N ASP A 60 10.03 5.83 17.05
CA ASP A 60 9.11 4.75 17.31
C ASP A 60 9.13 3.72 16.17
N GLY A 61 9.50 2.48 16.49
CA GLY A 61 9.57 1.39 15.51
C GLY A 61 8.23 1.04 14.89
N ARG A 62 7.11 1.25 15.61
CA ARG A 62 5.76 1.04 15.05
C ARG A 62 5.45 2.10 14.01
N SER A 63 5.69 3.37 14.32
CA SER A 63 5.54 4.50 13.39
C SER A 63 6.43 4.33 12.16
N ALA A 64 7.68 3.89 12.33
CA ALA A 64 8.58 3.58 11.21
C ALA A 64 8.01 2.49 10.29
N TYR A 65 7.54 1.37 10.85
CA TYR A 65 6.92 0.31 10.05
C TYR A 65 5.65 0.80 9.34
N GLN A 66 4.72 1.42 10.08
CA GLN A 66 3.43 1.84 9.54
C GLN A 66 3.60 2.95 8.48
N GLY A 67 4.43 3.95 8.78
CA GLY A 67 4.77 5.05 7.88
C GLY A 67 5.48 4.56 6.61
N SER A 68 6.40 3.59 6.70
CA SER A 68 7.02 3.00 5.50
C SER A 68 6.00 2.37 4.54
N LYS A 69 4.89 1.84 5.08
CA LYS A 69 3.82 1.22 4.28
C LYS A 69 2.85 2.24 3.71
N ALA A 70 2.66 3.38 4.38
CA ALA A 70 1.94 4.53 3.82
C ALA A 70 2.75 5.16 2.68
N LEU A 71 4.04 5.41 2.88
CA LEU A 71 4.92 5.96 1.84
C LEU A 71 5.07 5.04 0.64
N LEU A 72 5.09 3.71 0.84
CA LEU A 72 5.07 2.77 -0.28
C LEU A 72 3.78 2.90 -1.12
N ALA A 73 2.65 3.27 -0.52
CA ALA A 73 1.43 3.53 -1.27
C ALA A 73 1.55 4.83 -2.09
N CYS A 74 2.09 5.91 -1.50
CA CYS A 74 2.38 7.15 -2.24
C CYS A 74 3.32 6.92 -3.41
N TYR A 75 4.40 6.14 -3.19
CA TYR A 75 5.33 5.74 -4.24
C TYR A 75 4.67 4.88 -5.32
N THR A 76 3.75 4.00 -4.93
CA THR A 76 3.01 3.17 -5.87
C THR A 76 2.14 4.01 -6.80
N MET A 77 1.50 5.05 -6.26
CA MET A 77 0.71 6.01 -7.06
C MET A 77 1.61 6.84 -7.98
N GLU A 78 2.76 7.30 -7.50
CA GLU A 78 3.72 8.04 -8.33
C GLU A 78 4.26 7.19 -9.48
N LEU A 79 4.71 5.97 -9.17
CA LEU A 79 5.24 5.06 -10.18
C LEU A 79 4.17 4.69 -11.22
N ALA A 80 2.90 4.58 -10.81
CA ALA A 80 1.77 4.36 -11.72
C ALA A 80 1.55 5.56 -12.67
N ASN A 81 1.75 6.79 -12.19
CA ASN A 81 1.66 8.00 -13.02
C ASN A 81 2.81 8.10 -14.01
N GLU A 82 4.03 7.75 -13.60
CA GLU A 82 5.23 7.76 -14.45
C GLU A 82 5.18 6.66 -15.53
N HIS A 83 4.50 5.55 -15.26
CA HIS A 83 4.43 4.39 -16.14
C HIS A 83 2.97 3.97 -16.42
N PRO A 84 2.18 4.79 -17.14
CA PRO A 84 0.75 4.58 -17.35
C PRO A 84 0.41 3.31 -18.14
N ASN A 85 1.41 2.71 -18.79
CA ASN A 85 1.31 1.47 -19.56
C ASN A 85 1.53 0.21 -18.69
N LEU A 86 1.99 0.36 -17.45
CA LEU A 86 2.17 -0.73 -16.50
C LEU A 86 1.01 -0.80 -15.50
N MET A 87 0.65 -2.01 -15.09
CA MET A 87 -0.28 -2.21 -13.99
C MET A 87 0.49 -2.31 -12.67
N ILE A 88 0.44 -1.24 -11.89
CA ILE A 88 1.18 -1.10 -10.64
C ILE A 88 0.18 -1.06 -9.52
N SER A 89 0.37 -1.87 -8.48
CA SER A 89 -0.59 -1.97 -7.38
C SER A 89 0.13 -2.19 -6.07
N ILE A 90 -0.53 -1.81 -4.98
CA ILE A 90 -0.09 -2.12 -3.62
C ILE A 90 -1.16 -2.97 -2.95
N VAL A 91 -0.74 -3.95 -2.16
CA VAL A 91 -1.67 -4.88 -1.52
C VAL A 91 -1.36 -5.02 -0.03
N THR A 92 -2.37 -5.27 0.80
CA THR A 92 -2.15 -5.84 2.12
C THR A 92 -2.48 -7.33 2.09
N PRO A 93 -1.59 -8.21 2.59
CA PRO A 93 -1.86 -9.64 2.67
C PRO A 93 -2.78 -9.98 3.86
N GLY A 94 -3.08 -9.02 4.73
CA GLY A 94 -3.78 -9.27 6.00
C GLY A 94 -2.84 -9.79 7.09
N TYR A 95 -3.41 -10.27 8.19
CA TYR A 95 -2.64 -10.68 9.36
C TYR A 95 -2.30 -12.18 9.34
N ILE A 96 -1.15 -12.48 8.72
CA ILE A 96 -0.74 -13.84 8.34
C ILE A 96 0.34 -14.39 9.27
N LYS A 97 0.23 -15.67 9.62
CA LYS A 97 1.18 -16.43 10.42
C LYS A 97 2.45 -16.69 9.61
N THR A 98 3.46 -15.86 9.86
CA THR A 98 4.79 -15.94 9.26
C THR A 98 5.85 -15.74 10.34
N ALA A 99 7.14 -15.80 9.98
CA ALA A 99 8.21 -15.46 10.92
C ALA A 99 8.09 -14.04 11.49
N MET A 100 7.55 -13.08 10.73
CA MET A 100 7.38 -11.68 11.18
C MET A 100 6.32 -11.50 12.27
N THR A 101 5.39 -12.44 12.39
CA THR A 101 4.22 -12.35 13.30
C THR A 101 4.28 -13.37 14.43
N ILE A 102 5.44 -14.00 14.64
CA ILE A 102 5.69 -14.88 15.78
C ILE A 102 5.43 -14.10 17.08
N GLY A 103 4.62 -14.68 17.97
CA GLY A 103 4.25 -14.06 19.25
C GLY A 103 3.26 -12.90 19.13
N ALA A 104 2.90 -12.46 17.93
CA ALA A 104 2.02 -11.32 17.71
C ALA A 104 0.54 -11.72 17.53
N GLY A 105 0.23 -13.03 17.43
CA GLY A 105 -1.14 -13.55 17.42
C GLY A 105 -1.77 -13.77 16.05
N ALA A 106 -0.98 -13.75 14.96
CA ALA A 106 -1.50 -14.11 13.64
C ALA A 106 -1.77 -15.62 13.54
N THR A 107 -2.98 -15.98 13.09
CA THR A 107 -3.43 -17.39 13.02
C THR A 107 -3.58 -17.92 11.60
N LYS A 108 -3.82 -17.02 10.62
CA LYS A 108 -4.06 -17.41 9.22
C LYS A 108 -2.81 -17.94 8.54
N PRO A 109 -2.87 -19.07 7.82
CA PRO A 109 -1.72 -19.64 7.13
C PRO A 109 -1.24 -18.77 5.95
N PRO A 110 0.03 -18.91 5.50
CA PRO A 110 0.61 -18.09 4.43
C PRO A 110 -0.21 -17.99 3.14
N HIS A 111 -0.84 -19.09 2.70
CA HIS A 111 -1.58 -19.11 1.44
C HIS A 111 -2.82 -18.20 1.46
N GLU A 112 -3.42 -17.93 2.63
CA GLU A 112 -4.54 -16.99 2.75
C GLU A 112 -4.11 -15.54 2.49
N GLY A 113 -2.83 -15.21 2.68
CA GLY A 113 -2.29 -13.88 2.38
C GLY A 113 -2.10 -13.56 0.90
N THR A 114 -2.46 -14.49 0.01
CA THR A 114 -2.16 -14.39 -1.43
C THR A 114 -3.33 -13.88 -2.26
N VAL A 115 -4.51 -13.68 -1.68
CA VAL A 115 -5.74 -13.33 -2.42
C VAL A 115 -5.56 -12.06 -3.26
N SER A 116 -5.18 -10.95 -2.61
CA SER A 116 -4.95 -9.66 -3.28
C SER A 116 -3.73 -9.66 -4.18
N ILE A 117 -2.69 -10.42 -3.83
CA ILE A 117 -1.48 -10.60 -4.66
C ILE A 117 -1.87 -11.27 -5.98
N LYS A 118 -2.61 -12.38 -5.93
CA LYS A 118 -3.07 -13.11 -7.12
C LYS A 118 -3.96 -12.23 -7.99
N LYS A 119 -4.90 -11.50 -7.39
CA LYS A 119 -5.72 -10.52 -8.11
C LYS A 119 -4.83 -9.50 -8.85
N ALA A 120 -3.90 -8.87 -8.14
CA ALA A 120 -3.05 -7.84 -8.73
C ALA A 120 -2.16 -8.38 -9.86
N LEU A 121 -1.74 -9.65 -9.78
CA LEU A 121 -0.90 -10.30 -10.79
C LEU A 121 -1.68 -10.83 -12.00
N PHE A 122 -2.91 -11.32 -11.81
CA PHE A 122 -3.57 -12.15 -12.83
C PHE A 122 -4.93 -11.61 -13.31
N ASP A 123 -5.61 -10.78 -12.54
CA ASP A 123 -6.90 -10.23 -12.94
C ASP A 123 -6.73 -8.97 -13.80
N GLU A 124 -7.74 -8.63 -14.59
CA GLU A 124 -7.91 -7.28 -15.12
C GLU A 124 -8.27 -6.34 -13.96
N LEU A 125 -7.46 -5.30 -13.77
CA LEU A 125 -7.68 -4.29 -12.75
C LEU A 125 -8.27 -3.04 -13.39
N PRO A 126 -9.21 -2.37 -12.72
CA PRO A 126 -9.84 -1.16 -13.24
C PRO A 126 -8.89 0.03 -13.31
N SER A 127 -7.80 0.02 -12.54
CA SER A 127 -6.86 1.14 -12.47
C SER A 127 -5.52 0.73 -11.84
N SER A 128 -4.47 1.45 -12.23
CA SER A 128 -3.13 1.39 -11.64
C SER A 128 -3.06 2.30 -10.41
N GLY A 129 -2.07 2.08 -9.54
CA GLY A 129 -1.86 2.85 -8.31
C GLY A 129 -2.77 2.48 -7.13
N TRP A 130 -3.73 1.56 -7.31
CA TRP A 130 -4.71 1.24 -6.27
C TRP A 130 -4.14 0.37 -5.14
N PHE A 131 -4.72 0.57 -3.95
CA PHE A 131 -4.48 -0.23 -2.76
C PHE A 131 -5.56 -1.31 -2.60
N TRP A 132 -5.14 -2.58 -2.52
CA TRP A 132 -6.03 -3.73 -2.41
C TRP A 132 -6.00 -4.35 -1.01
N GLY A 133 -7.18 -4.54 -0.42
CA GLY A 133 -7.38 -5.20 0.87
C GLY A 133 -7.09 -6.70 0.79
N SER A 134 -6.99 -7.37 1.93
CA SER A 134 -6.59 -8.80 1.97
C SER A 134 -7.61 -9.76 1.36
N ASP A 135 -8.83 -9.30 1.10
CA ASP A 135 -9.90 -10.00 0.39
C ASP A 135 -9.92 -9.69 -1.12
N GLY A 136 -9.02 -8.84 -1.62
CA GLY A 136 -8.96 -8.43 -3.02
C GLY A 136 -9.88 -7.27 -3.40
N LEU A 137 -10.56 -6.62 -2.45
CA LEU A 137 -11.36 -5.41 -2.75
C LEU A 137 -10.53 -4.14 -2.55
N ARG A 138 -10.78 -3.12 -3.40
CA ARG A 138 -10.17 -1.79 -3.25
C ARG A 138 -10.38 -1.30 -1.82
N SER A 139 -9.30 -0.80 -1.22
CA SER A 139 -9.31 -0.30 0.15
C SER A 139 -8.73 1.11 0.20
N PRO A 140 -9.19 1.95 1.13
CA PRO A 140 -8.70 3.31 1.28
C PRO A 140 -7.38 3.32 2.06
N LEU A 141 -6.65 4.43 1.92
CA LEU A 141 -5.41 4.65 2.64
C LEU A 141 -5.58 5.53 3.90
N HIS A 142 -6.72 6.20 4.10
CA HIS A 142 -6.99 7.01 5.31
C HIS A 142 -7.72 6.24 6.42
N TRP A 143 -8.14 5.00 6.15
CA TRP A 143 -8.54 4.05 7.19
C TRP A 143 -8.34 2.62 6.72
N MET A 144 -8.17 1.70 7.67
CA MET A 144 -8.09 0.27 7.36
C MET A 144 -9.50 -0.30 7.22
N ARG A 145 -9.85 -0.73 6.00
CA ARG A 145 -11.05 -1.54 5.73
C ARG A 145 -10.86 -2.97 6.22
N SER A 146 -11.90 -3.56 6.82
CA SER A 146 -11.92 -4.97 7.25
C SER A 146 -12.51 -5.87 6.17
N PRO A 147 -12.01 -7.12 6.01
CA PRO A 147 -12.63 -8.08 5.09
C PRO A 147 -14.12 -8.27 5.34
N GLY A 148 -14.92 -8.21 4.26
CA GLY A 148 -16.39 -8.28 4.32
C GLY A 148 -17.10 -6.92 4.37
N GLU A 149 -16.39 -5.82 4.62
CA GLU A 149 -16.93 -4.47 4.41
C GLU A 149 -17.02 -4.16 2.90
N PRO A 150 -17.93 -3.25 2.48
CA PRO A 150 -18.05 -2.82 1.09
C PRO A 150 -16.73 -2.35 0.48
N GLU A 151 -16.55 -2.58 -0.82
CA GLU A 151 -15.41 -2.06 -1.56
C GLU A 151 -15.36 -0.53 -1.50
N PHE A 152 -14.16 0.03 -1.39
CA PHE A 152 -13.98 1.47 -1.33
C PHE A 152 -14.40 2.13 -2.65
N ASP A 153 -15.36 3.04 -2.58
CA ASP A 153 -15.94 3.75 -3.72
C ASP A 153 -15.06 4.88 -4.26
N GLY A 154 -14.00 5.26 -3.55
CA GLY A 154 -13.11 6.36 -3.91
C GLY A 154 -13.43 7.68 -3.21
N VAL A 155 -14.51 7.75 -2.42
CA VAL A 155 -14.91 8.98 -1.71
C VAL A 155 -14.06 9.15 -0.45
N VAL A 156 -13.26 10.22 -0.43
CA VAL A 156 -12.41 10.58 0.71
C VAL A 156 -13.19 11.47 1.68
N ASN A 157 -13.34 11.03 2.93
CA ASN A 157 -13.97 11.80 4.02
C ASN A 157 -12.97 11.94 5.18
N LEU A 158 -12.28 13.08 5.26
CA LEU A 158 -11.25 13.36 6.27
C LEU A 158 -11.76 14.19 7.44
#